data_AF-A0A7S0R3W7-F1
#
_entry.id   AF-A0A7S0R3W7-F1
#
_cell.length_a   1.000
_cell.length_b   1.000
_cell.length_c   1.000
_cell.angle_alpha   90.00
_cell.angle_beta   90.00
_cell.angle_gamma   90.00
#
_symmetry.space_group_name_H-M   'P 1'
#
loop_
_entity.id
_entity.type
_entity.pdbx_description
1 polymer ?
#
loop_
_entity_poly.entity_id
_entity_poly.type
_entity_poly.pdbx_seq_one_letter_code
_entity_poly.pdbx_strand_id
1 'polypeptide(L)'
;MENREMTFMMETEKVKQIITMCVSQNLKYLAAIEELEDGYCQFSVWNLQTQKRVRTLMIGSDVQKSAQLTCLAFSACSKYILVQGSSPDYVI
;
A
#
# COMPACT_ATOMS: atom_id res chain seq x y z
N MET A 1 -4.95 32.58 10.96
CA MET A 1 -5.13 31.41 10.06
C MET A 1 -4.01 30.45 10.40
N GLU A 2 -4.33 29.28 10.95
CA GLU A 2 -3.31 28.24 11.17
C GLU A 2 -2.76 27.81 9.82
N ASN A 3 -1.46 27.98 9.63
CA ASN A 3 -0.76 27.45 8.48
C ASN A 3 -0.75 25.93 8.66
N ARG A 4 -1.69 25.21 8.02
CA ARG A 4 -1.67 23.74 7.98
C ARG A 4 -0.53 23.32 7.06
N GLU A 5 0.69 23.29 7.59
CA GLU A 5 1.85 22.79 6.89
C GLU A 5 1.58 21.33 6.47
N MET A 6 1.56 21.11 5.16
CA MET A 6 1.52 19.77 4.59
C MET A 6 2.95 19.25 4.52
N THR A 7 3.21 18.12 5.18
CA THR A 7 4.50 17.43 5.12
C THR A 7 4.40 16.24 4.20
N PHE A 8 5.40 16.06 3.33
CA PHE A 8 5.51 14.88 2.48
C PHE A 8 6.26 13.78 3.21
N MET A 9 5.73 12.56 3.17
CA MET A 9 6.50 11.39 3.59
C MET A 9 7.54 11.10 2.50
N MET A 10 8.80 10.99 2.91
CA MET A 10 9.91 10.74 1.99
C MET A 10 9.79 9.33 1.42
N GLU A 11 9.91 9.21 0.10
CA GLU A 11 9.97 7.95 -0.60
C GLU A 11 11.25 7.21 -0.22
N THR A 12 11.14 5.94 0.20
CA THR A 12 12.28 5.18 0.71
C THR A 12 12.88 4.20 -0.29
N GLU A 13 12.22 3.98 -1.44
CA GLU A 13 12.59 2.96 -2.44
C GLU A 13 12.28 3.43 -3.87
N LYS A 14 12.79 2.70 -4.88
CA LYS A 14 12.53 2.89 -6.32
C LYS A 14 11.07 2.52 -6.68
N VAL A 15 10.13 3.23 -6.08
CA VAL A 15 8.70 3.08 -6.34
C VAL A 15 8.37 3.85 -7.62
N LYS A 16 7.76 3.16 -8.58
CA LYS A 16 7.30 3.74 -9.83
C LYS A 16 5.95 4.42 -9.65
N GLN A 17 5.04 3.80 -8.91
CA GLN A 17 3.72 4.35 -8.60
C GLN A 17 3.07 3.68 -7.38
N ILE A 18 2.13 4.37 -6.76
CA ILE A 18 1.22 3.79 -5.77
C ILE A 18 -0.05 3.34 -6.49
N ILE A 19 -0.40 2.06 -6.35
CA ILE A 19 -1.58 1.47 -7.02
C ILE A 19 -2.85 1.74 -6.20
N THR A 20 -2.79 1.50 -4.89
CA THR A 20 -3.91 1.70 -3.98
C THR A 20 -3.42 1.97 -2.57
N MET A 21 -4.22 2.65 -1.77
CA MET A 21 -3.88 3.01 -0.40
C MET A 21 -5.12 3.00 0.50
N CYS A 22 -4.93 2.74 1.79
CA CYS A 22 -5.97 2.88 2.80
C CYS A 22 -5.39 3.32 4.14
N VAL A 23 -6.19 4.07 4.90
CA VAL A 23 -5.85 4.53 6.25
C VAL A 23 -6.50 3.61 7.26
N SER A 24 -5.79 3.27 8.33
CA SER A 24 -6.33 2.48 9.44
C SER A 24 -7.42 3.26 10.18
N GLN A 25 -8.39 2.56 10.76
CA GLN A 25 -9.51 3.18 11.49
C GLN A 25 -9.06 4.03 12.68
N ASN A 26 -7.92 3.68 13.29
CA ASN A 26 -7.33 4.46 14.38
C ASN A 26 -6.49 5.66 13.92
N LEU A 27 -6.41 5.92 12.60
CA LEU A 27 -5.66 7.01 11.96
C LEU A 27 -4.15 7.02 12.23
N LYS A 28 -3.59 5.90 12.70
CA LYS A 28 -2.17 5.77 13.00
C LYS A 28 -1.34 5.27 11.83
N TYR A 29 -1.96 4.54 10.91
CA TYR A 29 -1.25 3.84 9.84
C TYR A 29 -1.85 4.13 8.47
N LEU A 30 -0.98 4.24 7.47
CA LEU A 30 -1.33 4.21 6.06
C LEU A 30 -0.73 2.93 5.48
N ALA A 31 -1.56 2.12 4.83
CA ALA A 31 -1.12 1.00 4.04
C ALA A 31 -1.20 1.36 2.56
N ALA A 32 -0.22 0.92 1.78
CA ALA A 32 -0.17 1.14 0.34
C ALA A 32 0.34 -0.11 -0.38
N ILE A 33 -0.14 -0.31 -1.61
CA ILE A 33 0.50 -1.19 -2.58
C ILE A 33 1.30 -0.31 -3.53
N GLU A 34 2.59 -0.60 -3.63
CA GLU A 34 3.56 0.13 -4.41
C GLU A 34 4.06 -0.76 -5.55
N GLU A 35 4.03 -0.25 -6.80
CA GLU A 35 4.74 -0.87 -7.92
C GLU A 35 6.18 -0.36 -7.91
N LEU A 36 7.14 -1.28 -7.94
CA LEU A 36 8.56 -0.98 -7.99
C LEU A 36 9.03 -0.82 -9.44
N GLU A 37 10.16 -0.13 -9.64
CA GLU A 37 10.77 0.08 -10.97
C GLU A 37 11.07 -1.22 -11.74
N ASP A 38 11.30 -2.33 -11.04
CA ASP A 38 11.56 -3.66 -11.62
C ASP A 38 10.27 -4.44 -11.98
N GLY A 39 9.11 -3.82 -11.73
CA GLY A 39 7.78 -4.34 -12.03
C GLY A 39 7.23 -5.32 -10.99
N TYR A 40 7.89 -5.49 -9.84
CA TYR A 40 7.30 -6.19 -8.70
C TYR A 40 6.40 -5.25 -7.90
N CYS A 41 5.46 -5.83 -7.16
CA CYS A 41 4.62 -5.09 -6.22
C CYS A 41 5.01 -5.43 -4.79
N GLN A 42 4.95 -4.42 -3.94
CA GLN A 42 5.10 -4.60 -2.51
C GLN A 42 3.98 -3.92 -1.73
N PHE A 43 3.79 -4.45 -0.54
CA PHE A 43 2.89 -3.90 0.46
C PHE A 43 3.70 -3.13 1.49
N SER A 44 3.37 -1.85 1.71
CA SER A 44 4.06 -0.96 2.64
C SER A 44 3.10 -0.40 3.68
N VAL A 45 3.55 -0.34 4.94
CA VAL A 45 2.83 0.31 6.04
C VAL A 45 3.66 1.43 6.61
N TRP A 46 3.04 2.60 6.71
CA TRP A 46 3.61 3.82 7.23
C TRP A 46 2.93 4.19 8.55
N ASN A 47 3.71 4.61 9.53
CA ASN A 47 3.20 5.27 10.72
C ASN A 47 3.03 6.76 10.43
N LEU A 48 1.79 7.25 10.52
CA LEU A 48 1.44 8.63 10.17
C LEU A 48 1.95 9.67 11.17
N GLN A 49 2.18 9.29 12.43
CA GLN A 49 2.72 10.19 13.45
C GLN A 49 4.23 10.38 13.29
N THR A 50 4.96 9.29 13.02
CA THR A 50 6.41 9.33 12.89
C THR A 50 6.89 9.52 11.45
N GLN A 51 5.98 9.41 10.48
CA GLN A 51 6.24 9.49 9.04
C GLN A 51 7.25 8.43 8.56
N LYS A 52 7.35 7.31 9.28
CA LYS A 52 8.29 6.23 8.96
C LYS A 52 7.56 5.00 8.43
N ARG A 53 8.17 4.34 7.45
CA ARG A 53 7.76 3.00 7.01
C ARG A 53 8.09 2.02 8.13
N VAL A 54 7.08 1.28 8.61
CA VAL A 54 7.20 0.35 9.73
C VAL A 54 7.14 -1.12 9.30
N ARG A 55 6.59 -1.40 8.12
CA ARG A 55 6.55 -2.73 7.52
C ARG A 55 6.61 -2.63 6.00
N THR A 56 7.30 -3.58 5.40
CA THR A 56 7.27 -3.87 3.96
C THR A 56 7.12 -5.38 3.81
N LEU A 57 6.24 -5.82 2.92
CA LEU A 57 6.08 -7.22 2.55
C LEU A 57 6.07 -7.32 1.03
N MET A 58 6.96 -8.13 0.47
CA MET A 58 6.90 -8.47 -0.94
C MET A 58 5.63 -9.30 -1.17
N ILE A 59 4.81 -8.86 -2.12
CA ILE A 59 3.65 -9.63 -2.53
C ILE A 59 4.22 -10.75 -3.41
N GLY A 60 4.09 -11.99 -2.93
CA GLY A 60 4.94 -13.13 -3.32
C GLY A 60 5.15 -13.32 -4.83
N SER A 61 6.26 -13.95 -5.20
CA SER A 61 6.67 -14.23 -6.59
C SER A 61 5.62 -14.97 -7.43
N ASP A 62 4.65 -15.61 -6.77
CA ASP A 62 3.58 -16.40 -7.39
C ASP A 62 2.36 -15.54 -7.77
N VAL A 63 2.28 -14.30 -7.26
CA VAL A 63 1.34 -13.29 -7.75
C VAL A 63 1.92 -12.82 -9.08
N GLN A 64 1.40 -13.38 -10.18
CA GLN A 64 1.84 -13.02 -11.53
C GLN A 64 1.88 -11.49 -11.66
N LYS A 65 2.85 -10.97 -12.44
CA LYS A 65 2.89 -9.54 -12.82
C LYS A 65 1.55 -9.01 -13.36
N SER A 66 0.68 -9.90 -13.84
CA SER A 66 -0.66 -9.60 -14.37
C SER A 66 -1.76 -9.48 -13.31
N ALA A 67 -1.54 -9.96 -12.07
CA ALA A 67 -2.53 -9.84 -11.01
C ALA A 67 -2.60 -8.39 -10.54
N GLN A 68 -3.47 -7.60 -11.17
CA GLN A 68 -3.65 -6.20 -10.79
C GLN A 68 -4.20 -6.17 -9.37
N LEU A 69 -3.37 -5.70 -8.43
CA LEU A 69 -3.77 -5.51 -7.05
C LEU A 69 -4.66 -4.27 -6.96
N THR A 70 -5.96 -4.46 -6.77
CA THR A 70 -6.94 -3.37 -6.93
C THR A 70 -7.43 -2.80 -5.62
N CYS A 71 -7.42 -3.57 -4.52
CA CYS A 71 -7.96 -3.05 -3.26
C CYS A 71 -7.20 -3.49 -1.99
N LEU A 72 -7.30 -2.62 -1.00
CA LEU A 72 -6.81 -2.77 0.35
C LEU A 72 -7.89 -2.40 1.36
N ALA A 73 -8.02 -3.17 2.43
CA ALA A 73 -8.88 -2.82 3.56
C ALA A 73 -8.27 -3.22 4.90
N PHE A 74 -8.21 -2.28 5.84
CA PHE A 74 -7.96 -2.59 7.24
C PHE A 74 -9.18 -3.26 7.86
N SER A 75 -8.95 -4.24 8.74
CA SER A 75 -9.98 -4.71 9.66
C SER A 75 -10.39 -3.60 10.63
N ALA A 76 -11.59 -3.71 11.19
CA ALA A 76 -12.10 -2.74 12.17
C ALA A 76 -11.15 -2.54 13.37
N CYS A 77 -10.45 -3.59 13.80
CA CYS A 77 -9.47 -3.53 14.89
C CYS A 77 -8.08 -3.03 14.45
N SER A 78 -7.88 -2.72 13.16
CA SER A 78 -6.61 -2.28 12.57
C SER A 78 -5.44 -3.26 12.72
N LYS A 79 -5.72 -4.54 13.03
CA LYS A 79 -4.69 -5.60 13.21
C LYS A 79 -4.46 -6.44 11.96
N TYR A 80 -5.43 -6.46 11.05
CA TYR A 80 -5.39 -7.26 9.84
C TYR A 80 -5.63 -6.38 8.63
N ILE A 81 -5.09 -6.79 7.49
CA ILE A 81 -5.26 -6.12 6.21
C ILE A 81 -5.63 -7.18 5.19
N LEU A 82 -6.68 -6.91 4.44
CA LEU A 82 -7.06 -7.69 3.29
C LEU A 82 -6.50 -7.00 2.05
N VAL A 83 -5.85 -7.79 1.21
CA VAL A 83 -5.35 -7.39 -0.11
C VAL A 83 -6.10 -8.22 -1.13
N GLN A 84 -6.70 -7.57 -2.11
CA GLN A 84 -7.35 -8.27 -3.22
C GLN A 84 -6.60 -7.97 -4.52
N GLY A 85 -6.18 -9.03 -5.19
CA GLY A 85 -5.80 -8.99 -6.59
C GLY A 85 -7.00 -9.27 -7.50
N SER A 86 -6.88 -8.83 -8.75
CA SER A 86 -7.72 -9.27 -9.84
C SER A 86 -6.90 -10.16 -10.77
N SER A 87 -7.40 -11.39 -10.98
CA SER A 87 -7.21 -12.12 -12.22
C SER A 87 -8.61 -12.29 -12.78
N PRO A 88 -9.13 -11.34 -13.58
CA PRO A 88 -10.41 -11.56 -14.23
C PRO A 88 -10.20 -12.70 -15.24
N ASP A 89 -10.56 -13.92 -14.87
CA ASP A 89 -10.53 -15.11 -15.74
C ASP A 89 -11.66 -15.09 -16.79
N TYR A 90 -12.15 -13.91 -17.18
CA TYR A 90 -13.14 -13.79 -18.25
C TYR A 90 -12.44 -13.91 -19.60
N VAL A 91 -12.20 -15.14 -20.03
CA VAL A 91 -12.03 -15.47 -21.44
C VAL A 91 -13.42 -15.37 -22.08
N ILE A 92 -13.63 -14.36 -22.93
CA ILE A 92 -14.77 -14.32 -23.86
C ILE A 92 -14.44 -15.19 -25.06
#